data_AF-A0A183GTF2-F1
#
_entry.id   AF-A0A183GTF2-F1
#
_cell.length_a   1.000
_cell.length_b   1.000
_cell.length_c   1.000
_cell.angle_alpha   90.00
_cell.angle_beta   90.00
_cell.angle_gamma   90.00
#
_symmetry.space_group_name_H-M   'P 1'
#
loop_
_entity.id
_entity.type
_entity.pdbx_description
1 polymer ?
#
loop_
_entity_poly.entity_id
_entity_poly.type
_entity_poly.pdbx_seq_one_letter_code
_entity_poly.pdbx_strand_id
1 'polypeptide(L)'
;LMKKARYEDETISSDILYAKCLEELRRFRTNLLTLTNYDWVPIPIMYPQLVFLAVHLFFFIALFSRQFEPSETQVSSYSGYVIPLMSCLQFTFYMGWLKVAEALLNPFGEDDDDFECNFLLDRNLIVSCSARRNCQTTMARGFTLLKIGIAIVDDGDDCVPEQKKDTFWNLPIDPLYSSTSMQRHTQPLTGSASGFE
;
A
#
# COMPACT_ATOMS: atom_id res chain seq x y z
N LEU A 1 25.42 -17.23 -11.37
CA LEU A 1 24.63 -16.86 -12.57
C LEU A 1 25.14 -15.56 -13.19
N MET A 2 24.95 -14.38 -12.59
CA MET A 2 25.40 -13.10 -13.21
C MET A 2 26.90 -13.04 -13.55
N LYS A 3 27.79 -13.63 -12.73
CA LYS A 3 29.22 -13.73 -13.06
C LYS A 3 29.47 -14.59 -14.30
N LYS A 4 28.78 -15.73 -14.42
CA LYS A 4 28.87 -16.62 -15.57
C LYS A 4 28.34 -15.94 -16.84
N ALA A 5 27.21 -15.24 -16.73
CA ALA A 5 26.64 -14.44 -17.82
C ALA A 5 27.58 -13.33 -18.34
N ARG A 6 28.49 -12.82 -17.50
CA ARG A 6 29.51 -11.82 -17.87
C ARG A 6 30.79 -12.44 -18.45
N TYR A 7 31.31 -13.51 -17.83
CA TYR A 7 32.63 -14.05 -18.16
C TYR A 7 32.62 -15.25 -19.13
N GLU A 8 31.51 -15.98 -19.22
CA GLU A 8 31.38 -17.16 -20.08
C GLU A 8 30.45 -16.90 -21.27
N ASP A 9 29.28 -16.29 -21.03
CA ASP A 9 28.23 -16.18 -22.05
C ASP A 9 28.24 -14.83 -22.80
N GLU A 10 29.06 -13.85 -22.38
CA GLU A 10 29.14 -12.45 -22.89
C GLU A 10 27.80 -11.69 -23.07
N THR A 11 26.69 -12.23 -22.56
CA THR A 11 25.35 -11.64 -22.62
C THR A 11 25.27 -10.24 -22.02
N ILE A 12 26.12 -9.94 -21.03
CA ILE A 12 26.24 -8.61 -20.44
C ILE A 12 27.44 -7.90 -21.05
N SER A 13 27.20 -6.85 -21.84
CA SER A 13 28.23 -6.19 -22.66
C SER A 13 29.24 -5.34 -21.87
N SER A 14 28.88 -4.79 -20.71
CA SER A 14 29.78 -3.92 -19.93
C SER A 14 29.82 -4.21 -18.42
N ASP A 15 30.96 -3.91 -17.79
CA ASP A 15 31.14 -4.06 -16.33
C ASP A 15 30.26 -3.08 -15.55
N ILE A 16 29.94 -1.92 -16.13
CA ILE A 16 29.04 -0.93 -15.55
C ILE A 16 27.62 -1.52 -15.43
N LEU A 17 27.12 -2.19 -16.48
CA LEU A 17 25.81 -2.85 -16.43
C LEU A 17 25.80 -3.99 -15.42
N TYR A 18 26.85 -4.81 -15.36
CA TYR A 18 26.99 -5.85 -14.34
C TYR A 18 26.95 -5.28 -12.92
N ALA A 19 27.68 -4.19 -12.66
CA ALA A 19 27.68 -3.52 -11.36
C ALA A 19 26.30 -2.96 -10.98
N LYS A 20 25.57 -2.40 -11.96
CA LYS A 20 24.19 -1.91 -11.76
C LYS A 20 23.21 -3.04 -11.43
N CYS A 21 23.25 -4.15 -12.16
CA CYS A 21 22.42 -5.32 -11.85
C CYS A 21 22.71 -5.88 -10.45
N LEU A 22 23.99 -5.90 -10.05
CA LEU A 22 24.39 -6.34 -8.72
C LEU A 22 23.91 -5.39 -7.63
N GLU A 23 23.87 -4.08 -7.89
CA GLU A 23 23.35 -3.09 -6.96
C GLU A 23 21.84 -3.25 -6.74
N GLU A 24 21.06 -3.43 -7.80
CA GLU A 24 19.61 -3.68 -7.67
C GLU A 24 19.33 -5.00 -6.94
N LEU A 25 20.13 -6.05 -7.18
CA LEU A 25 20.03 -7.30 -6.42
C LEU A 25 20.35 -7.11 -4.94
N ARG A 26 21.38 -6.32 -4.61
CA ARG A 26 21.70 -5.99 -3.21
C ARG A 26 20.57 -5.20 -2.57
N ARG A 27 19.99 -4.23 -3.27
CA ARG A 27 18.85 -3.45 -2.80
C ARG A 27 17.66 -4.35 -2.49
N PHE A 28 17.31 -5.27 -3.39
CA PHE A 28 16.27 -6.27 -3.16
C PHE A 28 16.54 -7.12 -1.91
N ARG A 29 17.77 -7.63 -1.76
CA ARG A 29 18.20 -8.40 -0.58
C ARG A 29 18.09 -7.58 0.71
N THR A 30 18.50 -6.32 0.69
CA THR A 30 18.41 -5.44 1.87
C THR A 30 16.95 -5.20 2.27
N ASN A 31 16.05 -5.00 1.31
CA ASN A 31 14.62 -4.85 1.58
C ASN A 31 14.02 -6.13 2.19
N LEU A 32 14.38 -7.31 1.66
CA LEU A 32 13.96 -8.60 2.24
C LEU A 32 14.51 -8.79 3.66
N LEU A 33 15.77 -8.41 3.90
CA LEU A 33 16.37 -8.49 5.23
C LEU A 33 15.64 -7.57 6.23
N THR A 34 15.27 -6.36 5.82
CA THR A 34 14.47 -5.46 6.64
C THR A 34 13.14 -6.12 7.02
N LEU A 35 12.46 -6.77 6.07
CA LEU A 35 11.23 -7.52 6.34
C LEU A 35 11.45 -8.66 7.34
N THR A 36 12.49 -9.48 7.15
CA THR A 36 12.84 -10.56 8.09
C THR A 36 13.21 -10.02 9.47
N ASN A 37 13.85 -8.85 9.56
CA ASN A 37 14.17 -8.24 10.85
C ASN A 37 12.92 -7.79 11.62
N TYR A 38 11.89 -7.31 10.92
CA TYR A 38 10.60 -6.97 11.54
C TYR A 38 9.87 -8.19 12.10
N ASP A 39 10.01 -9.36 11.46
CA ASP A 39 9.47 -10.63 11.95
C ASP A 39 10.34 -11.23 13.07
N TRP A 40 11.66 -11.14 12.94
CA TRP A 40 12.62 -11.72 13.89
C TRP A 40 12.60 -11.06 15.28
N VAL A 41 12.42 -9.73 15.34
CA VAL A 41 12.37 -8.99 16.61
C VAL A 41 10.99 -8.36 16.79
N PRO A 42 10.03 -9.10 17.39
CA PRO A 42 8.74 -8.53 17.72
C PRO A 42 8.87 -7.51 18.86
N ILE A 43 7.89 -6.62 18.98
CA ILE A 43 7.78 -5.69 20.11
C ILE A 43 7.76 -6.51 21.41
N PRO A 44 8.50 -6.09 22.47
CA PRO A 44 8.50 -6.81 23.72
C PRO A 44 7.08 -7.01 24.25
N ILE A 45 6.77 -8.27 24.56
CA ILE A 45 5.41 -8.75 24.89
C ILE A 45 4.79 -7.99 26.07
N MET A 46 5.62 -7.47 26.98
CA MET A 46 5.17 -6.64 28.11
C MET A 46 4.42 -5.37 27.66
N TYR A 47 4.80 -4.75 26.54
CA TYR A 47 4.20 -3.47 26.13
C TYR A 47 2.72 -3.62 25.72
N PRO A 48 2.34 -4.50 24.77
CA PRO A 48 0.93 -4.73 24.49
C PRO A 48 0.18 -5.20 25.74
N GLN A 49 0.76 -6.12 26.51
CA GLN A 49 0.13 -6.66 27.73
C GLN A 49 -0.24 -5.56 28.74
N LEU A 50 0.66 -4.59 28.98
CA LEU A 50 0.42 -3.49 29.89
C LEU A 50 -0.71 -2.58 29.39
N VAL A 51 -0.73 -2.28 28.09
CA VAL A 51 -1.76 -1.42 27.47
C VAL A 51 -3.12 -2.12 27.49
N PHE A 52 -3.18 -3.42 27.14
CA PHE A 52 -4.39 -4.22 27.24
C PHE A 52 -4.92 -4.24 28.67
N LEU A 53 -4.07 -4.51 29.66
CA LEU A 53 -4.47 -4.53 31.06
C LEU A 53 -4.99 -3.16 31.51
N ALA A 54 -4.29 -2.07 31.17
CA ALA A 54 -4.67 -0.72 31.58
C ALA A 54 -6.05 -0.31 31.05
N VAL A 55 -6.32 -0.54 29.75
CA VAL A 55 -7.62 -0.19 29.13
C VAL A 55 -8.75 -1.05 29.70
N HIS A 56 -8.53 -2.36 29.84
CA HIS A 56 -9.55 -3.26 30.41
C HIS A 56 -9.83 -2.97 31.88
N LEU A 57 -8.79 -2.69 32.69
CA LEU A 57 -8.95 -2.35 34.10
C LEU A 57 -9.67 -1.00 34.29
N PHE A 58 -9.34 -0.01 33.45
CA PHE A 58 -10.04 1.28 33.44
C PHE A 58 -11.53 1.09 33.21
N PHE A 59 -11.91 0.30 32.20
CA PHE A 59 -13.33 0.04 31.91
C PHE A 59 -14.00 -0.89 32.93
N PHE A 60 -13.27 -1.83 33.52
CA PHE A 60 -13.77 -2.67 34.60
C PHE A 60 -14.20 -1.82 35.81
N ILE A 61 -13.37 -0.87 36.23
CA ILE A 61 -13.70 0.07 37.32
C ILE A 61 -14.78 1.07 36.87
N ALA A 62 -14.73 1.55 35.63
CA ALA A 62 -15.75 2.44 35.07
C ALA A 62 -17.14 1.80 35.04
N LEU A 63 -17.22 0.49 34.85
CA LEU A 63 -18.48 -0.27 34.82
C LEU A 63 -19.21 -0.17 36.16
N PHE A 64 -18.51 -0.30 37.28
CA PHE A 64 -19.11 -0.19 38.62
C PHE A 64 -19.29 1.26 39.07
N SER A 65 -18.34 2.15 38.76
CA SER A 65 -18.39 3.55 39.22
C SER A 65 -19.41 4.42 38.48
N ARG A 66 -19.84 4.02 37.27
CA ARG A 66 -20.77 4.80 36.44
C ARG A 66 -22.15 4.14 36.34
N GLN A 67 -22.48 3.25 37.26
CA GLN A 67 -23.84 2.72 37.39
C GLN A 67 -24.76 3.84 37.89
N PHE A 68 -25.92 4.00 37.27
CA PHE A 68 -26.94 4.96 37.72
C PHE A 68 -27.62 4.41 38.98
N GLU A 69 -27.58 5.18 40.06
CA GLU A 69 -28.36 4.88 41.26
C GLU A 69 -29.81 5.37 41.05
N PRO A 70 -30.83 4.51 41.16
CA PRO A 70 -32.22 4.95 41.07
C PRO A 70 -32.60 5.69 42.36
N SER A 71 -32.61 7.02 42.34
CA SER A 71 -33.14 7.82 43.45
C SER A 71 -34.65 7.98 43.31
N GLU A 72 -35.41 7.50 44.31
CA GLU A 72 -36.89 7.56 44.32
C GLU A 72 -37.48 8.95 44.62
N THR A 73 -36.66 10.00 44.75
CA THR A 73 -37.15 11.31 45.19
C THR A 73 -36.78 12.43 44.23
N GLN A 74 -37.81 12.89 43.52
CA GLN A 74 -37.98 14.19 42.87
C GLN A 74 -37.73 14.30 41.36
N VAL A 75 -38.87 14.46 40.70
CA VAL A 75 -39.12 15.06 39.39
C VAL A 75 -38.40 16.40 39.25
N SER A 76 -37.36 16.48 38.44
CA SER A 76 -37.24 17.45 37.32
C SER A 76 -35.84 17.45 36.71
N SER A 77 -35.83 17.46 35.37
CA SER A 77 -34.70 17.81 34.49
C SER A 77 -33.64 16.73 34.23
N TYR A 78 -33.92 15.97 33.17
CA TYR A 78 -32.95 15.25 32.31
C TYR A 78 -32.05 14.21 32.98
N SER A 79 -32.46 12.94 32.97
CA SER A 79 -31.59 11.82 32.53
C SER A 79 -32.35 10.49 32.63
N GLY A 80 -33.38 10.33 31.80
CA GLY A 80 -33.99 9.01 31.53
C GLY A 80 -33.14 8.15 30.59
N TYR A 81 -31.82 8.22 30.71
CA TYR A 81 -30.92 7.41 29.90
C TYR A 81 -30.73 6.06 30.59
N VAL A 82 -31.55 5.09 30.21
CA VAL A 82 -31.36 3.66 30.54
C VAL A 82 -29.97 3.17 30.09
N ILE A 83 -29.37 3.86 29.12
CA ILE A 83 -28.05 3.56 28.55
C ILE A 83 -27.14 4.79 28.71
N PRO A 84 -25.98 4.68 29.39
CA PRO A 84 -25.05 5.81 29.59
C PRO A 84 -24.29 6.13 28.29
N LEU A 85 -24.93 6.90 27.39
CA LEU A 85 -24.42 7.22 26.05
C LEU A 85 -22.99 7.80 26.04
N MET A 86 -22.67 8.69 26.98
CA MET A 86 -21.32 9.27 27.06
C MET A 86 -20.24 8.22 27.41
N SER A 87 -20.56 7.27 28.30
CA SER A 87 -19.66 6.16 28.63
C SER A 87 -19.52 5.18 27.47
N CYS A 88 -20.60 4.94 26.71
CA CYS A 88 -20.55 4.12 25.50
C CYS A 88 -19.64 4.74 24.43
N LEU A 89 -19.73 6.05 24.20
CA LEU A 89 -18.83 6.74 23.26
C LEU A 89 -17.38 6.67 23.71
N GLN A 90 -17.09 6.90 25.00
CA GLN A 90 -15.74 6.75 25.54
C GLN A 90 -15.22 5.32 25.36
N PHE A 91 -16.06 4.31 25.59
CA PHE A 91 -15.71 2.92 25.32
C PHE A 91 -15.36 2.69 23.86
N THR A 92 -16.19 3.13 22.91
CA THR A 92 -15.92 3.00 21.47
C THR A 92 -14.60 3.67 21.06
N PHE A 93 -14.28 4.86 21.58
CA PHE A 93 -13.03 5.52 21.22
C PHE A 93 -11.79 4.81 21.80
N TYR A 94 -11.76 4.49 23.09
CA TYR A 94 -10.59 3.86 23.71
C TYR A 94 -10.42 2.40 23.29
N MET A 95 -11.50 1.62 23.18
CA MET A 95 -11.43 0.25 22.66
C MET A 95 -11.17 0.25 21.15
N GLY A 96 -11.72 1.20 20.41
CA GLY A 96 -11.45 1.37 18.99
C GLY A 96 -9.97 1.67 18.74
N TRP A 97 -9.35 2.59 19.49
CA TRP A 97 -7.92 2.84 19.41
C TRP A 97 -7.07 1.63 19.79
N LEU A 98 -7.47 0.87 20.81
CA LEU A 98 -6.81 -0.37 21.18
C LEU A 98 -6.88 -1.41 20.05
N LYS A 99 -8.05 -1.55 19.41
CA LYS A 99 -8.28 -2.48 18.30
C LYS A 99 -7.52 -2.10 17.03
N VAL A 100 -7.42 -0.81 16.72
CA VAL A 100 -6.56 -0.33 15.61
C VAL A 100 -5.10 -0.67 15.88
N ALA A 101 -4.61 -0.49 17.10
CA ALA A 101 -3.24 -0.86 17.47
C ALA A 101 -3.00 -2.38 17.41
N GLU A 102 -4.01 -3.20 17.73
CA GLU A 102 -3.97 -4.66 17.61
C GLU A 102 -3.89 -5.11 16.15
N ALA A 103 -4.73 -4.56 15.27
CA ALA A 103 -4.71 -4.85 13.84
C ALA A 103 -3.36 -4.49 13.20
N LEU A 104 -2.76 -3.35 13.58
CA LEU A 104 -1.47 -2.92 13.04
C LEU A 104 -0.26 -3.66 13.64
N LEU A 105 -0.45 -4.50 14.66
CA LEU A 105 0.65 -5.22 15.32
C LEU A 105 1.26 -6.27 14.37
N ASN A 106 0.42 -6.91 13.55
CA ASN A 106 0.84 -7.90 12.57
C ASN A 106 0.15 -7.67 11.21
N PRO A 107 0.69 -6.76 10.37
CA PRO A 107 0.08 -6.40 9.09
C PRO A 107 0.23 -7.48 7.98
N PHE A 108 0.79 -8.65 8.31
CA PHE A 108 1.02 -9.77 7.40
C PHE A 108 0.10 -10.96 7.70
N GLY A 109 -0.99 -10.74 8.45
CA GLY A 109 -1.97 -11.75 8.76
C GLY A 109 -2.96 -12.01 7.61
N GLU A 110 -4.16 -12.43 8.00
CA GLU A 110 -5.30 -12.69 7.10
C GLU A 110 -6.47 -11.74 7.39
N ASP A 111 -6.25 -10.67 8.16
CA ASP A 111 -7.30 -9.69 8.46
C ASP A 111 -7.60 -8.84 7.21
N ASP A 112 -8.82 -8.30 7.12
CA ASP A 112 -9.30 -7.56 5.93
C ASP A 112 -8.43 -6.33 5.57
N ASP A 113 -7.72 -5.76 6.56
CA ASP A 113 -6.87 -4.58 6.40
C ASP A 113 -5.37 -4.93 6.23
N ASP A 114 -5.01 -6.22 6.20
CA ASP A 114 -3.63 -6.67 6.06
C ASP A 114 -3.10 -6.54 4.62
N PHE A 115 -1.77 -6.66 4.48
CA PHE A 115 -1.16 -6.67 3.16
C PHE A 115 -1.52 -7.94 2.39
N GLU A 116 -2.11 -7.76 1.21
CA GLU A 116 -2.39 -8.81 0.21
C GLU A 116 -1.09 -9.38 -0.41
N CYS A 117 -0.30 -10.10 0.37
CA CYS A 117 1.02 -10.58 -0.01
C CYS A 117 0.96 -11.60 -1.14
N ASN A 118 -0.06 -12.47 -1.14
CA ASN A 118 -0.27 -13.47 -2.18
C ASN A 118 -0.47 -12.80 -3.54
N PHE A 119 -1.31 -11.77 -3.59
CA PHE A 119 -1.53 -11.00 -4.81
C PHE A 119 -0.23 -10.32 -5.30
N LEU A 120 0.55 -9.73 -4.40
CA LEU A 120 1.82 -9.10 -4.75
C LEU A 120 2.84 -10.13 -5.25
N LEU A 121 2.90 -11.31 -4.64
CA LEU A 121 3.79 -12.38 -5.06
C LEU A 121 3.40 -12.91 -6.43
N ASP A 122 2.12 -13.20 -6.66
CA ASP A 122 1.62 -13.62 -7.96
C ASP A 122 1.89 -12.56 -9.04
N ARG A 123 1.77 -11.27 -8.70
CA ARG A 123 2.05 -10.17 -9.63
C ARG A 123 3.51 -10.06 -10.03
N ASN A 124 4.40 -10.32 -9.08
CA ASN A 124 5.82 -10.22 -9.29
C ASN A 124 6.41 -11.52 -9.89
N LEU A 125 5.84 -12.68 -9.58
CA LEU A 125 6.39 -14.00 -9.93
C LEU A 125 5.70 -14.66 -11.13
N ILE A 126 4.38 -14.59 -11.24
CA ILE A 126 3.59 -15.49 -12.09
C ILE A 126 3.06 -14.73 -13.29
N VAL A 127 3.16 -15.38 -14.46
CA VAL A 127 2.87 -14.77 -15.76
C VAL A 127 3.76 -15.24 -16.91
N SER A 128 4.63 -16.22 -16.71
CA SER A 128 5.16 -17.04 -17.81
C SER A 128 4.28 -18.25 -18.04
N CYS A 129 4.02 -18.56 -19.31
CA CYS A 129 3.24 -19.70 -19.79
C CYS A 129 1.70 -19.52 -19.91
N SER A 130 1.25 -18.43 -20.53
CA SER A 130 -0.01 -18.46 -21.30
C SER A 130 -0.01 -17.47 -22.48
N ALA A 131 1.13 -17.28 -23.14
CA ALA A 131 1.23 -16.44 -24.34
C ALA A 131 1.93 -17.14 -25.52
N ARG A 132 2.25 -18.44 -25.41
CA ARG A 132 2.61 -19.24 -26.59
C ARG A 132 1.36 -19.75 -27.30
N ARG A 133 0.57 -18.83 -27.84
CA ARG A 133 -0.25 -19.11 -29.02
C ARG A 133 -0.07 -17.97 -29.99
N ASN A 134 0.60 -18.32 -31.08
CA ASN A 134 0.70 -17.59 -32.33
C ASN A 134 -0.58 -16.83 -32.66
N CYS A 135 -0.39 -15.77 -33.44
CA CYS A 135 -1.33 -15.15 -34.35
C CYS A 135 -1.93 -13.82 -33.88
N GLN A 136 -1.60 -12.80 -34.67
CA GLN A 136 -2.40 -11.64 -35.01
C GLN A 136 -3.86 -11.66 -34.58
N THR A 137 -4.34 -10.46 -34.21
CA THR A 137 -5.75 -10.05 -34.21
C THR A 137 -6.67 -10.83 -33.29
N THR A 138 -6.92 -10.33 -32.08
CA THR A 138 -8.28 -9.90 -31.72
C THR A 138 -8.31 -9.13 -30.41
N MET A 139 -9.03 -8.03 -30.47
CA MET A 139 -9.61 -7.27 -29.37
C MET A 139 -10.43 -8.21 -28.47
N ALA A 140 -9.81 -8.83 -27.46
CA ALA A 140 -10.50 -9.63 -26.45
C ALA A 140 -10.31 -8.99 -25.08
N ARG A 141 -11.41 -8.41 -24.59
CA ARG A 141 -11.61 -7.86 -23.27
C ARG A 141 -11.32 -8.91 -22.19
N GLY A 142 -10.61 -8.50 -21.14
CA GLY A 142 -10.70 -9.11 -19.82
C GLY A 142 -9.40 -9.74 -19.30
N PHE A 143 -8.78 -9.05 -18.35
CA PHE A 143 -7.95 -9.66 -17.30
C PHE A 143 -6.55 -10.21 -17.69
N THR A 144 -5.68 -9.37 -18.23
CA THR A 144 -4.23 -9.65 -18.32
C THR A 144 -3.40 -8.62 -17.56
N LEU A 145 -3.73 -8.34 -16.29
CA LEU A 145 -3.07 -7.27 -15.51
C LEU A 145 -2.09 -7.77 -14.45
N LEU A 146 -1.49 -8.95 -14.64
CA LEU A 146 -0.58 -9.49 -13.63
C LEU A 146 0.56 -10.29 -14.26
N LYS A 147 1.45 -9.64 -15.02
CA LYS A 147 2.62 -10.29 -15.64
C LYS A 147 3.79 -9.31 -15.77
N ILE A 148 4.51 -9.02 -14.68
CA ILE A 148 5.54 -7.96 -14.74
C ILE A 148 6.95 -8.56 -14.71
N GLY A 149 7.27 -9.41 -13.74
CA GLY A 149 8.65 -9.86 -13.52
C GLY A 149 9.28 -10.57 -14.72
N ILE A 150 8.69 -11.70 -15.15
CA ILE A 150 9.28 -12.52 -16.22
C ILE A 150 8.89 -12.03 -17.61
N ALA A 151 7.67 -11.52 -17.80
CA ALA A 151 7.21 -11.05 -19.11
C ALA A 151 8.05 -9.89 -19.67
N ILE A 152 8.60 -9.02 -18.80
CA ILE A 152 9.52 -7.96 -19.23
C ILE A 152 10.82 -8.52 -19.82
N VAL A 153 11.33 -9.62 -19.25
CA VAL A 153 12.63 -10.20 -19.61
C VAL A 153 12.51 -11.24 -20.73
N ASP A 154 11.32 -11.80 -20.96
CA ASP A 154 11.06 -12.82 -21.98
C ASP A 154 10.35 -12.20 -23.21
N ASP A 155 9.05 -11.90 -23.08
CA ASP A 155 8.24 -11.33 -24.17
C ASP A 155 8.62 -9.87 -24.51
N GLY A 156 9.24 -9.16 -23.57
CA GLY A 156 9.61 -7.74 -23.70
C GLY A 156 11.05 -7.48 -24.15
N ASP A 157 11.88 -8.52 -24.29
CA ASP A 157 13.29 -8.34 -24.64
C ASP A 157 13.45 -7.79 -26.07
N ASP A 158 14.15 -6.66 -26.20
CA ASP A 158 14.35 -5.88 -27.43
C ASP A 158 13.07 -5.57 -28.24
N CYS A 159 11.90 -5.68 -27.60
CA CYS A 159 10.60 -5.44 -28.23
C CYS A 159 10.20 -3.97 -28.13
N VAL A 160 10.83 -3.13 -28.95
CA VAL A 160 10.48 -1.70 -29.05
C VAL A 160 9.44 -1.45 -30.15
N PRO A 161 8.43 -0.58 -29.91
CA PRO A 161 7.50 -0.19 -30.96
C PRO A 161 8.23 0.60 -32.06
N GLU A 162 7.67 0.55 -33.27
CA GLU A 162 8.19 1.31 -34.41
C GLU A 162 8.25 2.81 -34.08
N GLN A 163 9.43 3.40 -34.23
CA GLN A 163 9.64 4.82 -33.96
C GLN A 163 8.89 5.68 -34.99
N LYS A 164 7.92 6.45 -34.51
CA LYS A 164 7.12 7.37 -35.32
C LYS A 164 7.22 8.75 -34.73
N LYS A 165 7.17 9.77 -35.59
CA LYS A 165 6.98 11.15 -35.13
C LYS A 165 5.66 11.23 -34.39
N ASP A 166 5.68 11.79 -33.19
CA ASP A 166 4.48 11.98 -32.42
C ASP A 166 3.61 13.09 -33.03
N THR A 167 2.35 13.15 -32.62
CA THR A 167 1.36 14.11 -33.15
C THR A 167 1.77 15.57 -32.92
N PHE A 168 2.59 15.84 -31.91
CA PHE A 168 3.04 17.19 -31.55
C PHE A 168 4.44 17.52 -32.08
N TRP A 169 5.02 16.69 -32.97
CA TRP A 169 6.39 16.88 -33.47
C TRP A 169 6.68 18.28 -34.07
N ASN A 170 5.67 18.92 -34.69
CA ASN A 170 5.78 20.27 -35.26
C ASN A 170 4.77 21.27 -34.66
N LEU A 171 4.05 20.90 -33.60
CA LEU A 171 2.98 21.69 -33.01
C LEU A 171 3.30 21.99 -31.53
N PRO A 172 2.82 23.12 -30.97
CA PRO A 172 2.89 23.32 -29.53
C PRO A 172 2.14 22.21 -28.81
N ILE A 173 2.71 21.74 -27.70
CA ILE A 173 2.13 20.67 -26.89
C ILE A 173 1.07 21.27 -25.99
N ASP A 174 -0.18 21.21 -26.44
CA ASP A 174 -1.34 21.55 -25.62
C ASP A 174 -2.05 20.25 -25.19
N PRO A 175 -2.08 19.93 -23.89
CA PRO A 175 -2.76 18.74 -23.41
C PRO A 175 -4.27 18.84 -23.66
N LEU A 176 -4.82 17.80 -24.29
CA LEU A 176 -6.26 17.69 -24.52
C LEU A 176 -6.94 17.18 -23.25
N TYR A 177 -7.94 17.92 -22.78
CA TYR A 177 -8.73 17.55 -21.61
C TYR A 177 -10.15 17.13 -22.02
N SER A 178 -10.71 16.15 -21.30
CA SER A 178 -12.15 15.90 -21.37
C SER A 178 -12.93 17.12 -20.87
N SER A 179 -14.18 17.31 -21.31
CA SER A 179 -15.02 18.43 -20.85
C SER A 179 -15.15 18.52 -19.32
N THR A 180 -15.21 17.37 -18.64
CA THR A 180 -15.21 17.26 -17.18
C THR A 180 -13.88 17.65 -16.54
N SER A 181 -12.76 17.36 -17.18
CA SER A 181 -11.42 17.69 -16.68
C SER A 181 -11.06 19.15 -16.95
N MET A 182 -11.56 19.73 -18.04
CA MET A 182 -11.35 21.13 -18.42
C MET A 182 -12.02 22.11 -17.44
N GLN A 183 -13.10 21.70 -16.76
CA GLN A 183 -13.72 22.49 -15.71
C GLN A 183 -12.84 22.61 -14.44
N ARG A 184 -11.83 21.75 -14.28
CA ARG A 184 -10.87 21.88 -13.18
C ARG A 184 -9.95 23.05 -13.49
N HIS A 185 -9.87 24.00 -12.56
CA HIS A 185 -8.98 25.14 -12.70
C HIS A 185 -7.53 24.66 -12.80
N THR A 186 -6.87 24.97 -13.92
CA THR A 186 -5.43 24.76 -14.09
C THR A 186 -4.70 25.94 -13.47
N GLN A 187 -4.03 25.71 -12.33
CA GLN A 187 -3.12 26.69 -11.72
C GLN A 187 -1.70 26.16 -11.92
N PRO A 188 -1.02 26.53 -13.02
CA PRO A 188 0.39 26.22 -13.11
C PRO A 188 1.11 26.89 -11.95
N LEU A 189 1.95 26.13 -11.24
CA LEU A 189 2.82 26.66 -10.20
C LEU A 189 3.85 27.59 -10.86
N THR A 190 3.47 28.84 -11.07
CA THR A 190 4.43 29.91 -11.34
C THR A 190 5.03 30.31 -10.00
N GLY A 191 6.37 30.37 -9.91
CA GLY A 191 7.07 30.61 -8.65
C GLY A 191 6.51 31.82 -7.91
N SER A 192 6.64 31.84 -6.58
CA SER A 192 6.10 32.90 -5.71
C SER A 192 6.57 34.32 -6.04
N ALA A 193 7.62 34.47 -6.85
CA ALA A 193 8.15 35.75 -7.34
C ALA A 193 7.73 36.10 -8.80
N SER A 194 6.87 35.33 -9.45
CA SER A 194 6.48 35.51 -10.86
C SER A 194 5.69 36.80 -11.18
N GLY A 195 5.32 37.59 -10.17
CA GLY A 195 4.66 38.89 -10.31
C GLY A 195 5.58 40.10 -10.09
N PHE A 196 6.89 39.90 -9.93
CA PHE A 196 7.89 40.96 -9.78
C PHE A 196 8.76 41.07 -11.04
N GLU A 197 8.15 41.40 -12.17
CA GLU A 197 8.83 41.85 -13.40
C GLU A 197 8.10 43.07 -13.98
#